data_AF-A0A2D9D6N7-F1
#
_entry.id   AF-A0A2D9D6N7-F1
#
_cell.length_a   1.000
_cell.length_b   1.000
_cell.length_c   1.000
_cell.angle_alpha   90.00
_cell.angle_beta   90.00
_cell.angle_gamma   90.00
#
_symmetry.space_group_name_H-M   'P 1'
#
loop_
_entity.id
_entity.type
_entity.pdbx_description
1 polymer ?
#
loop_
_entity_poly.entity_id
_entity_poly.type
_entity_poly.pdbx_seq_one_letter_code
_entity_poly.pdbx_strand_id
1 'polypeptide(L)'
;MSEGLVGVVLLLALVFKFLHQPGAAVMMMVSLGGVCLLLIDHIFNGKETKMMSLNTAASLLGVLFVLAVVFKVMHLKGAGIMLVVSLIGLSICFAVKSYCLRKSINAILPALFSITTLFILFKILHWPKPPYILYGSYFAFALLFPLLMFSKSSKLKQISASLSNSYMLLGGISFVLFLVEVLNKATQMGKISLLALNHIMIIDSILFLAVLYAITKTLKLETDDQNRKLLKTLKGIYVFILVLMSLVSGQ
;
A
#
# COMPACT_ATOMS: atom_id res chain seq x y z
N MET A 1 -13.11 -2.22 15.94
CA MET A 1 -13.59 -2.58 14.58
C MET A 1 -12.64 -3.61 14.00
N SER A 2 -13.10 -4.70 13.36
CA SER A 2 -12.17 -5.70 12.82
C SER A 2 -11.48 -5.17 11.55
N GLU A 3 -10.16 -5.34 11.43
CA GLU A 3 -9.38 -4.92 10.24
C GLU A 3 -10.01 -5.44 8.94
N GLY A 4 -10.53 -6.67 8.97
CA GLY A 4 -11.20 -7.31 7.83
C GLY A 4 -12.47 -6.60 7.38
N LEU A 5 -13.31 -6.13 8.32
CA LEU A 5 -14.53 -5.40 7.98
C LEU A 5 -14.20 -4.07 7.31
N VAL A 6 -13.23 -3.32 7.85
CA VAL A 6 -12.79 -2.05 7.24
C VAL A 6 -12.27 -2.27 5.83
N GLY A 7 -11.47 -3.32 5.62
CA GLY A 7 -10.95 -3.69 4.31
C GLY A 7 -12.06 -4.05 3.30
N VAL A 8 -13.07 -4.82 3.72
CA VAL A 8 -14.20 -5.18 2.85
C VAL A 8 -15.03 -3.96 2.48
N VAL A 9 -15.34 -3.07 3.44
CA VAL A 9 -16.09 -1.84 3.15
C VAL A 9 -15.28 -0.92 2.23
N LEU A 10 -13.95 -0.82 2.40
CA LEU A 10 -13.08 -0.07 1.49
C LEU A 10 -13.09 -0.66 0.07
N LEU A 11 -13.03 -1.99 -0.06
CA LEU A 11 -13.10 -2.65 -1.35
C LEU A 11 -14.43 -2.35 -2.06
N LEU A 12 -15.56 -2.50 -1.34
CA LEU A 12 -16.87 -2.21 -1.90
C LEU A 12 -16.98 -0.73 -2.32
N ALA A 13 -16.41 0.19 -1.54
CA ALA A 13 -16.36 1.61 -1.89
C ALA A 13 -15.56 1.86 -3.18
N LEU A 14 -14.41 1.19 -3.36
CA LEU A 14 -13.61 1.27 -4.58
C LEU A 14 -14.36 0.67 -5.78
N VAL A 15 -15.02 -0.48 -5.62
CA VAL A 15 -15.84 -1.09 -6.66
C VAL A 15 -16.96 -0.15 -7.10
N PHE A 16 -17.72 0.39 -6.15
CA PHE A 16 -18.79 1.34 -6.43
C PHE A 16 -18.25 2.59 -7.13
N LYS A 17 -17.07 3.08 -6.71
CA LYS A 17 -16.42 4.22 -7.36
C LYS A 17 -16.09 3.93 -8.82
N PHE A 18 -15.43 2.82 -9.12
CA PHE A 18 -15.02 2.49 -10.50
C PHE A 18 -16.20 2.10 -11.39
N LEU A 19 -17.29 1.59 -10.81
CA LEU A 19 -18.55 1.35 -11.50
C LEU A 19 -19.47 2.59 -11.59
N HIS A 20 -19.02 3.74 -11.08
CA HIS A 20 -19.80 5.00 -11.02
C HIS A 20 -21.18 4.83 -10.35
N GLN A 21 -21.27 3.95 -9.35
CA GLN A 21 -22.50 3.68 -8.63
C GLN A 21 -22.79 4.76 -7.58
N PRO A 22 -24.06 5.11 -7.35
CA PRO A 22 -24.44 6.05 -6.30
C PRO A 22 -24.04 5.51 -4.92
N GLY A 23 -23.67 6.40 -4.00
CA GLY A 23 -23.24 6.04 -2.64
C GLY A 23 -21.76 5.69 -2.49
N ALA A 24 -20.98 5.61 -3.56
CA ALA A 24 -19.53 5.35 -3.51
C ALA A 24 -18.79 6.30 -2.54
N ALA A 25 -19.11 7.59 -2.59
CA ALA A 25 -18.51 8.60 -1.72
C ALA A 25 -18.78 8.34 -0.24
N VAL A 26 -20.03 7.99 0.12
CA VAL A 26 -20.41 7.71 1.52
C VAL A 26 -19.69 6.46 2.03
N MET A 27 -19.63 5.39 1.23
CA MET A 27 -18.90 4.17 1.60
C MET A 27 -17.40 4.42 1.74
N MET A 28 -16.84 5.29 0.90
CA MET A 28 -15.44 5.70 0.95
C MET A 28 -15.15 6.50 2.23
N MET A 29 -16.04 7.40 2.62
CA MET A 29 -15.93 8.14 3.88
C MET A 29 -15.95 7.23 5.11
N VAL A 30 -16.90 6.29 5.16
CA VAL A 30 -17.02 5.33 6.28
C VAL A 30 -15.78 4.43 6.36
N SER A 31 -15.31 3.90 5.23
CA SER A 31 -14.13 3.02 5.21
C SER A 31 -12.84 3.75 5.54
N LEU A 32 -12.60 4.94 4.98
CA LEU A 32 -11.43 5.76 5.31
C LEU A 32 -11.44 6.22 6.78
N GLY A 33 -12.62 6.60 7.31
CA GLY A 33 -12.79 6.86 8.74
C GLY A 33 -12.45 5.64 9.58
N GLY A 34 -12.84 4.45 9.13
CA GLY A 34 -12.43 3.19 9.74
C GLY A 34 -10.93 2.93 9.73
N VAL A 35 -10.25 3.24 8.63
CA VAL A 35 -8.77 3.15 8.55
C VAL A 35 -8.12 4.12 9.54
N CYS A 36 -8.62 5.36 9.66
CA CYS A 36 -8.16 6.30 10.68
C CYS A 36 -8.30 5.73 12.09
N LEU A 37 -9.47 5.18 12.44
CA LEU A 37 -9.70 4.59 13.76
C LEU A 37 -8.77 3.42 14.04
N LEU A 38 -8.48 2.55 13.06
CA LEU A 38 -7.53 1.45 13.21
C LEU A 38 -6.10 1.96 13.45
N LEU A 39 -5.68 3.02 12.76
CA LEU A 39 -4.35 3.61 12.95
C LEU A 39 -4.24 4.30 14.33
N ILE A 40 -5.31 4.96 14.78
CA ILE A 40 -5.38 5.54 16.13
C ILE A 40 -5.34 4.45 17.20
N ASP A 41 -6.10 3.37 17.02
CA ASP A 41 -6.08 2.21 17.91
C ASP A 41 -4.67 1.61 18.00
N HIS A 42 -3.96 1.53 16.88
CA HIS A 42 -2.57 1.07 16.84
C HIS A 42 -1.61 1.98 17.64
N ILE A 43 -1.85 3.30 17.65
CA ILE A 43 -1.06 4.27 18.43
C ILE A 43 -1.25 4.05 19.93
N PHE A 44 -2.50 3.90 20.38
CA PHE A 44 -2.82 3.79 21.82
C PHE A 44 -2.59 2.39 22.40
N ASN A 45 -2.89 1.34 21.64
CA ASN A 45 -2.75 -0.05 22.09
C ASN A 45 -1.39 -0.66 21.72
N GLY A 46 -0.51 0.12 21.09
CA GLY A 46 0.85 -0.30 20.75
C GLY A 46 1.67 -0.60 22.00
N LYS A 47 2.25 -1.80 22.08
CA LYS A 47 3.14 -2.23 23.19
C LYS A 47 4.50 -1.52 23.22
N GLU A 48 4.72 -0.50 22.39
CA GLU A 48 5.99 0.22 22.34
C GLU A 48 6.00 1.31 23.41
N THR A 49 6.79 1.11 24.45
CA THR A 49 6.87 1.97 25.65
C THR A 49 7.49 3.35 25.40
N LYS A 50 7.92 3.66 24.17
CA LYS A 50 8.41 4.97 23.78
C LYS A 50 7.37 5.69 22.92
N MET A 51 6.84 6.78 23.47
CA MET A 51 5.81 7.65 22.87
C MET A 51 6.16 8.21 21.47
N MET A 52 7.44 8.12 21.05
CA MET A 52 7.93 8.60 19.76
C MET A 52 8.70 7.51 18.99
N SER A 53 8.19 6.28 18.98
CA SER A 53 8.74 5.24 18.11
C SER A 53 8.45 5.54 16.64
N LEU A 54 9.29 5.00 15.75
CA LEU A 54 9.10 5.11 14.30
C LEU A 54 7.74 4.55 13.85
N ASN A 55 7.20 3.55 14.57
CA ASN A 55 5.89 2.97 14.26
C ASN A 55 4.76 3.93 14.63
N THR A 56 4.86 4.58 15.79
CA THR A 56 3.90 5.60 16.23
C THR A 56 3.93 6.81 15.29
N ALA A 57 5.12 7.28 14.91
CA ALA A 57 5.28 8.37 13.94
C ALA A 57 4.68 8.02 12.57
N ALA A 58 4.97 6.82 12.04
CA ALA A 58 4.39 6.36 10.78
C ALA A 58 2.86 6.24 10.85
N SER A 59 2.31 5.82 11.99
CA SER A 59 0.86 5.70 12.18
C SER A 59 0.19 7.07 12.26
N LEU A 60 0.80 8.04 12.96
CA LEU A 60 0.31 9.42 13.03
C LEU A 60 0.32 10.08 11.64
N LEU A 61 1.40 9.90 10.89
CA LEU A 61 1.50 10.37 9.50
C LEU A 61 0.49 9.66 8.59
N GLY A 62 0.21 8.38 8.84
CA GLY A 62 -0.84 7.63 8.18
C GLY A 62 -2.23 8.19 8.45
N VAL A 63 -2.54 8.54 9.71
CA VAL A 63 -3.81 9.22 10.08
C VAL A 63 -3.92 10.54 9.34
N LEU A 64 -2.85 11.35 9.35
CA LEU A 64 -2.81 12.63 8.65
C LEU A 64 -3.04 12.45 7.14
N PHE A 65 -2.42 11.42 6.53
CA PHE A 65 -2.61 11.08 5.12
C PHE A 65 -4.05 10.71 4.80
N VAL A 66 -4.66 9.80 5.58
CA VAL A 66 -6.04 9.35 5.35
C VAL A 66 -7.03 10.52 5.55
N LEU A 67 -6.82 11.37 6.57
CA LEU A 67 -7.62 12.58 6.74
C LEU A 67 -7.46 13.55 5.56
N ALA A 68 -6.24 13.70 5.03
CA ALA A 68 -6.00 14.55 3.86
C ALA A 68 -6.73 14.03 2.61
N VAL A 69 -6.78 12.71 2.43
CA VAL A 69 -7.54 12.04 1.37
C VAL A 69 -9.03 12.29 1.55
N VAL A 70 -9.56 12.11 2.76
CA VAL A 70 -10.95 12.42 3.10
C VAL A 70 -11.29 13.88 2.78
N PHE A 71 -10.44 14.82 3.20
CA PHE A 71 -10.64 16.24 2.92
C PHE A 71 -10.61 16.52 1.42
N LYS A 72 -9.75 15.83 0.67
CA LYS A 72 -9.69 15.96 -0.79
C LYS A 72 -10.95 15.44 -1.47
N VAL A 73 -11.47 14.28 -1.04
CA VAL A 73 -12.73 13.72 -1.54
C VAL A 73 -13.93 14.62 -1.22
N MET A 74 -13.93 15.26 -0.04
CA MET A 74 -14.97 16.21 0.37
C MET A 74 -14.77 17.64 -0.17
N HIS A 75 -13.72 17.89 -0.95
CA HIS A 75 -13.34 19.24 -1.41
C HIS A 75 -13.14 20.26 -0.27
N LEU A 76 -12.71 19.81 0.91
CA LEU A 76 -12.40 20.66 2.06
C LEU A 76 -11.07 21.38 1.87
N LYS A 77 -11.00 22.62 2.38
CA LYS A 77 -9.77 23.43 2.39
C LYS A 77 -8.68 22.75 3.23
N GLY A 78 -7.42 22.93 2.84
CA GLY A 78 -6.27 22.38 3.58
C GLY A 78 -5.83 20.97 3.19
N ALA A 79 -6.63 20.23 2.41
CA ALA A 79 -6.30 18.87 1.95
C ALA A 79 -4.92 18.77 1.28
N GLY A 80 -4.56 19.77 0.47
CA GLY A 80 -3.27 19.81 -0.24
C GLY A 80 -2.07 19.86 0.70
N ILE A 81 -2.10 20.76 1.69
CA ILE A 81 -1.00 20.91 2.66
C ILE A 81 -0.87 19.64 3.52
N MET A 82 -1.98 19.08 3.98
CA MET A 82 -1.98 17.84 4.75
C MET A 82 -1.43 16.64 3.94
N LEU A 83 -1.77 16.54 2.65
CA LEU A 83 -1.20 15.53 1.75
C LEU A 83 0.31 15.71 1.59
N VAL A 84 0.79 16.95 1.41
CA VAL A 84 2.22 17.24 1.26
C VAL A 84 3.00 16.86 2.51
N VAL A 85 2.56 17.31 3.69
CA VAL A 85 3.23 17.02 4.97
C VAL A 85 3.25 15.52 5.24
N SER A 86 2.12 14.83 5.06
CA SER A 86 2.03 13.40 5.31
C SER A 86 2.87 12.57 4.33
N LEU A 87 2.90 12.91 3.03
CA LEU A 87 3.72 12.19 2.04
C LEU A 87 5.21 12.38 2.26
N ILE A 88 5.67 13.59 2.59
CA ILE A 88 7.08 13.84 2.94
C ILE A 88 7.46 13.03 4.19
N GLY A 89 6.62 13.07 5.23
CA GLY A 89 6.87 12.32 6.46
C GLY A 89 6.86 10.80 6.23
N LEU A 90 5.90 10.26 5.48
CA LEU A 90 5.84 8.84 5.14
C LEU A 90 7.05 8.40 4.30
N SER A 91 7.48 9.21 3.34
CA SER A 91 8.69 8.97 2.57
C SER A 91 9.92 8.83 3.48
N ILE A 92 10.11 9.75 4.43
CA ILE A 92 11.20 9.68 5.41
C ILE A 92 11.05 8.44 6.29
N CYS A 93 9.84 8.11 6.76
CA CYS A 93 9.59 6.92 7.55
C CYS A 93 10.00 5.63 6.81
N PHE A 94 9.65 5.52 5.52
CA PHE A 94 10.04 4.37 4.70
C PHE A 94 11.56 4.32 4.46
N ALA A 95 12.22 5.47 4.28
CA ALA A 95 13.68 5.53 4.17
C ALA A 95 14.36 5.05 5.47
N VAL A 96 13.90 5.50 6.63
CA VAL A 96 14.41 5.04 7.93
C VAL A 96 14.15 3.55 8.13
N LYS A 97 12.96 3.04 7.74
CA LYS A 97 12.66 1.60 7.76
C LYS A 97 13.63 0.79 6.89
N SER A 98 13.98 1.29 5.72
CA SER A 98 14.99 0.68 4.86
C SER A 98 16.36 0.64 5.56
N TYR A 99 16.79 1.76 6.16
CA TYR A 99 18.04 1.83 6.90
C TYR A 99 18.09 0.86 8.10
N CYS A 100 16.97 0.64 8.80
CA CYS A 100 16.86 -0.36 9.86
C CYS A 100 17.02 -1.79 9.32
N LEU A 101 16.63 -2.04 8.08
CA LEU A 101 16.71 -3.36 7.41
C LEU A 101 18.01 -3.55 6.60
N ARG A 102 18.94 -2.58 6.59
CA ARG A 102 20.12 -2.53 5.72
C ARG A 102 21.01 -3.78 5.66
N LYS A 103 20.94 -4.65 6.66
CA LYS A 103 21.67 -5.93 6.70
C LYS A 103 21.07 -7.00 5.76
N SER A 104 19.87 -6.76 5.24
CA SER A 104 19.15 -7.67 4.36
C SER A 104 18.89 -7.02 3.00
N ILE A 105 18.94 -7.81 1.93
CA ILE A 105 18.53 -7.39 0.58
C ILE A 105 17.10 -6.83 0.57
N ASN A 106 16.27 -7.26 1.52
CA ASN A 106 14.89 -6.81 1.67
C ASN A 106 14.75 -5.31 1.99
N ALA A 107 15.84 -4.64 2.41
CA ALA A 107 15.86 -3.19 2.61
C ALA A 107 15.55 -2.39 1.34
N ILE A 108 15.78 -2.98 0.15
CA ILE A 108 15.52 -2.33 -1.12
C ILE A 108 14.03 -2.00 -1.32
N LEU A 109 13.12 -2.83 -0.79
CA LEU A 109 11.68 -2.65 -0.96
C LEU A 109 11.17 -1.33 -0.34
N PRO A 110 11.35 -1.07 0.97
CA PRO A 110 10.96 0.21 1.55
C PRO A 110 11.77 1.40 1.01
N ALA A 111 13.01 1.21 0.55
CA ALA A 111 13.77 2.28 -0.11
C ALA A 111 13.14 2.70 -1.43
N LEU A 112 12.81 1.74 -2.31
CA LEU A 112 12.12 2.02 -3.56
C LEU A 112 10.77 2.68 -3.30
N PHE A 113 10.01 2.19 -2.32
CA PHE A 113 8.71 2.76 -2.00
C PHE A 113 8.79 4.16 -1.37
N SER A 114 9.85 4.47 -0.62
CA SER A 114 10.16 5.83 -0.16
C SER A 114 10.33 6.78 -1.35
N ILE A 115 11.14 6.39 -2.34
CA ILE A 115 11.31 7.15 -3.59
C ILE A 115 9.97 7.32 -4.30
N THR A 116 9.19 6.23 -4.46
CA THR A 116 7.85 6.31 -5.06
C THR A 116 6.97 7.33 -4.33
N THR A 117 6.91 7.28 -3.00
CA THR A 117 6.09 8.18 -2.17
C THR A 117 6.52 9.64 -2.34
N LEU A 118 7.83 9.91 -2.38
CA LEU A 118 8.35 11.24 -2.65
C LEU A 118 7.95 11.74 -4.05
N PHE A 119 8.01 10.88 -5.07
CA PHE A 119 7.69 11.29 -6.44
C PHE A 119 6.19 11.40 -6.74
N ILE A 120 5.33 10.75 -5.93
CA ILE A 120 3.89 10.99 -5.94
C ILE A 120 3.59 12.47 -5.63
N LEU A 121 4.38 13.09 -4.75
CA LEU A 121 4.24 14.51 -4.39
C LEU A 121 4.30 15.41 -5.64
N PHE A 122 5.27 15.21 -6.53
CA PHE A 122 5.42 16.01 -7.73
C PHE A 122 4.23 15.87 -8.68
N LYS A 123 3.64 14.67 -8.76
CA LYS A 123 2.41 14.45 -9.53
C LYS A 123 1.23 15.21 -8.92
N ILE A 124 1.09 15.20 -7.59
CA ILE A 124 0.01 15.93 -6.89
C ILE A 124 0.19 17.45 -7.00
N LEU A 125 1.44 17.94 -6.98
CA LEU A 125 1.80 19.35 -7.11
C LEU A 125 1.84 19.86 -8.57
N HIS A 126 1.49 19.02 -9.56
CA HIS A 126 1.51 19.35 -10.99
C HIS A 126 2.87 19.86 -11.49
N TRP A 127 3.96 19.34 -10.95
CA TRP A 127 5.30 19.78 -11.34
C TRP A 127 5.68 19.29 -12.75
N PRO A 128 6.41 20.09 -13.56
CA PRO A 128 6.55 19.88 -15.01
C PRO A 128 7.52 18.77 -15.45
N LYS A 129 8.27 18.14 -14.53
CA LYS A 129 9.30 17.11 -14.84
C LYS A 129 8.86 15.70 -14.43
N PRO A 130 9.37 14.66 -15.12
CA PRO A 130 8.51 13.60 -15.62
C PRO A 130 8.23 12.48 -14.61
N PRO A 131 7.14 11.73 -14.80
CA PRO A 131 6.77 10.63 -13.92
C PRO A 131 7.61 9.35 -14.14
N TYR A 132 8.76 9.41 -14.83
CA TYR A 132 9.58 8.22 -15.10
C TYR A 132 10.19 7.64 -13.84
N ILE A 133 10.69 8.47 -12.93
CA ILE A 133 11.26 8.00 -11.66
C ILE A 133 10.15 7.46 -10.75
N LEU A 134 8.97 8.08 -10.78
CA LEU A 134 7.77 7.59 -10.09
C LEU A 134 7.43 6.17 -10.55
N TYR A 135 7.19 5.98 -11.85
CA TYR A 135 6.80 4.68 -12.39
C TYR A 135 7.95 3.67 -12.31
N GLY A 136 9.20 4.09 -12.55
CA GLY A 136 10.37 3.23 -12.47
C GLY A 136 10.60 2.68 -11.06
N SER A 137 10.54 3.53 -10.03
CA SER A 137 10.66 3.08 -8.64
C SER A 137 9.49 2.18 -8.23
N TYR A 138 8.26 2.51 -8.65
CA TYR A 138 7.08 1.71 -8.37
C TYR A 138 7.14 0.32 -9.02
N PHE A 139 7.40 0.24 -10.32
CA PHE A 139 7.48 -1.04 -11.03
C PHE A 139 8.70 -1.86 -10.59
N ALA A 140 9.82 -1.22 -10.24
CA ALA A 140 10.94 -1.91 -9.61
C ALA A 140 10.53 -2.54 -8.27
N PHE A 141 9.78 -1.81 -7.43
CA PHE A 141 9.22 -2.36 -6.20
C PHE A 141 8.27 -3.53 -6.48
N ALA A 142 7.30 -3.34 -7.38
CA ALA A 142 6.28 -4.32 -7.73
C ALA A 142 6.85 -5.60 -8.34
N LEU A 143 7.97 -5.51 -9.07
CA LEU A 143 8.69 -6.66 -9.62
C LEU A 143 9.61 -7.34 -8.59
N LEU A 144 10.37 -6.56 -7.81
CA LEU A 144 11.33 -7.12 -6.85
C LEU A 144 10.62 -7.79 -5.67
N PHE A 145 9.45 -7.30 -5.27
CA PHE A 145 8.70 -7.87 -4.16
C PHE A 145 8.39 -9.37 -4.36
N PRO A 146 7.69 -9.80 -5.42
CA PRO A 146 7.43 -11.23 -5.65
C PRO A 146 8.71 -12.05 -5.82
N LEU A 147 9.74 -11.52 -6.49
CA LEU A 147 11.03 -12.21 -6.65
C LEU A 147 11.70 -12.54 -5.30
N LEU A 148 11.70 -11.58 -4.37
CA LEU A 148 12.25 -11.78 -3.03
C LEU A 148 11.41 -12.77 -2.23
N MET A 149 10.07 -12.74 -2.37
CA MET A 149 9.19 -13.70 -1.70
C MET A 149 9.38 -15.13 -2.22
N PHE A 150 9.55 -15.31 -3.53
CA PHE A 150 9.87 -16.63 -4.11
C PHE A 150 11.23 -17.14 -3.68
N SER A 151 12.27 -16.28 -3.71
CA SER A 151 13.60 -16.65 -3.22
C SER A 151 13.55 -17.12 -1.76
N LYS A 152 12.78 -16.41 -0.92
CA LYS A 152 12.60 -16.76 0.49
C LYS A 152 11.82 -18.08 0.65
N SER A 153 10.74 -18.27 -0.10
CA SER A 153 9.96 -19.50 -0.09
C SER A 153 10.83 -20.72 -0.38
N SER A 154 11.67 -20.66 -1.42
CA SER A 154 12.58 -21.75 -1.80
C SER A 154 13.57 -22.11 -0.70
N LYS A 155 14.15 -21.11 -0.01
CA LYS A 155 15.04 -21.35 1.14
C LYS A 155 14.33 -21.98 2.33
N LEU A 156 13.07 -21.63 2.54
CA LEU A 156 12.27 -22.12 3.67
C LEU A 156 11.68 -23.52 3.47
N LYS A 157 11.67 -24.07 2.23
CA LYS A 157 11.14 -25.41 1.95
C LYS A 157 11.75 -26.51 2.82
N GLN A 158 13.03 -26.35 3.17
CA GLN A 158 13.77 -27.30 4.01
C GLN A 158 13.51 -27.16 5.51
N ILE A 159 12.99 -26.01 5.95
CA ILE A 159 12.84 -25.68 7.38
C ILE A 159 11.37 -25.82 7.80
N SER A 160 10.45 -25.25 7.04
CA SER A 160 9.02 -25.29 7.35
C SER A 160 8.17 -25.16 6.10
N ALA A 161 7.45 -26.24 5.77
CA ALA A 161 6.57 -26.29 4.60
C ALA A 161 5.45 -25.24 4.68
N SER A 162 4.87 -25.00 5.86
CA SER A 162 3.76 -24.05 6.05
C SER A 162 4.17 -22.58 5.81
N LEU A 163 5.33 -22.18 6.31
CA LEU A 163 5.87 -20.82 6.11
C LEU A 163 6.33 -20.64 4.66
N SER A 164 7.02 -21.64 4.10
CA SER A 164 7.41 -21.66 2.70
C SER A 164 6.22 -21.49 1.76
N ASN A 165 5.13 -22.23 1.99
CA ASN A 165 3.89 -22.11 1.21
C ASN A 165 3.24 -20.74 1.36
N SER A 166 3.30 -20.13 2.54
CA SER A 166 2.74 -18.78 2.77
C SER A 166 3.54 -17.70 2.03
N TYR A 167 4.87 -17.79 2.01
CA TYR A 167 5.72 -16.94 1.17
C TYR A 167 5.51 -17.20 -0.33
N MET A 168 5.27 -18.46 -0.73
CA MET A 168 4.97 -18.80 -2.12
C MET A 168 3.65 -18.18 -2.58
N LEU A 169 2.61 -18.29 -1.76
CA LEU A 169 1.30 -17.67 -2.01
C LEU A 169 1.44 -16.15 -2.11
N LEU A 170 2.16 -15.53 -1.17
CA LEU A 170 2.38 -14.09 -1.16
C LEU A 170 3.12 -13.63 -2.43
N GLY A 171 4.18 -14.33 -2.83
CA GLY A 171 4.89 -14.07 -4.08
C GLY A 171 4.00 -14.26 -5.32
N GLY A 172 3.19 -15.32 -5.35
CA GLY A 172 2.29 -15.64 -6.45
C GLY A 172 1.24 -14.55 -6.68
N ILE A 173 0.50 -14.17 -5.64
CA ILE A 173 -0.52 -13.12 -5.73
C ILE A 173 0.12 -11.78 -6.12
N SER A 174 1.29 -11.45 -5.55
CA SER A 174 1.98 -10.19 -5.85
C SER A 174 2.54 -10.13 -7.27
N PHE A 175 2.94 -11.28 -7.83
CA PHE A 175 3.36 -11.37 -9.22
C PHE A 175 2.19 -11.19 -10.18
N VAL A 176 1.03 -11.80 -9.87
CA VAL A 176 -0.20 -11.57 -10.64
C VAL A 176 -0.59 -10.09 -10.59
N LEU A 177 -0.55 -9.48 -9.41
CA LEU A 177 -0.78 -8.04 -9.26
C LEU A 177 0.16 -7.20 -10.13
N PHE A 178 1.46 -7.49 -10.14
CA PHE A 178 2.41 -6.81 -11.02
C PHE A 178 2.02 -6.91 -12.51
N LEU A 179 1.60 -8.08 -12.97
CA LEU A 179 1.17 -8.26 -14.37
C LEU A 179 -0.10 -7.43 -14.68
N VAL A 180 -1.06 -7.38 -13.76
CA VAL A 180 -2.28 -6.57 -13.93
C VAL A 180 -1.94 -5.08 -13.91
N GLU A 181 -1.01 -4.62 -13.07
CA GLU A 181 -0.57 -3.23 -13.06
C GLU A 181 0.14 -2.81 -14.35
N VAL A 182 0.95 -3.72 -14.93
CA VAL A 182 1.57 -3.49 -16.25
C VAL A 182 0.49 -3.39 -17.32
N LEU A 183 -0.52 -4.26 -17.30
CA LEU A 183 -1.66 -4.21 -18.21
C LEU A 183 -2.45 -2.91 -18.04
N ASN A 184 -2.80 -2.53 -16.80
CA ASN A 184 -3.47 -1.28 -16.46
C ASN A 184 -2.72 -0.08 -17.05
N LYS A 185 -1.40 -0.04 -16.85
CA LYS A 185 -0.59 1.06 -17.35
C LYS A 185 -0.51 1.10 -18.87
N ALA A 186 -0.43 -0.06 -19.54
CA ALA A 186 -0.46 -0.15 -20.99
C ALA A 186 -1.82 0.31 -21.56
N THR A 187 -2.93 -0.03 -20.91
CA THR A 187 -4.27 0.42 -21.27
C THR A 187 -4.43 1.94 -21.09
N GLN A 188 -3.92 2.52 -20.00
CA GLN A 188 -3.90 3.98 -19.81
C GLN A 188 -3.09 4.73 -20.88
N MET A 189 -2.09 4.08 -21.48
CA MET A 189 -1.30 4.64 -22.58
C MET A 189 -1.95 4.42 -23.95
N GLY A 190 -3.15 3.83 -24.02
CA GLY A 190 -3.83 3.50 -25.28
C GLY A 190 -3.15 2.39 -26.08
N LYS A 191 -2.21 1.63 -25.48
CA LYS A 191 -1.48 0.57 -26.18
C LYS A 191 -2.27 -0.74 -26.27
N ILE A 192 -3.21 -0.96 -25.35
CA ILE A 192 -3.96 -2.22 -25.20
C ILE A 192 -5.41 -1.89 -24.82
N SER A 193 -6.38 -2.37 -25.60
CA SER A 193 -7.82 -2.17 -25.38
C SER A 193 -8.56 -3.44 -24.92
N LEU A 194 -7.85 -4.35 -24.25
CA LEU A 194 -8.34 -5.71 -23.95
C LEU A 194 -9.49 -5.74 -22.93
N LEU A 195 -9.46 -4.86 -21.93
CA LEU A 195 -10.54 -4.64 -20.97
C LEU A 195 -10.77 -3.14 -20.78
N ALA A 196 -12.01 -2.77 -20.43
CA ALA A 196 -12.29 -1.42 -19.98
C ALA A 196 -11.53 -1.12 -18.68
N LEU A 197 -10.90 0.06 -18.60
CA LEU A 197 -10.03 0.50 -17.52
C LEU A 197 -10.63 0.28 -16.13
N ASN A 198 -11.93 0.56 -15.99
CA ASN A 198 -12.66 0.41 -14.73
C ASN A 198 -12.65 -1.03 -14.20
N HIS A 199 -12.73 -2.04 -15.08
CA HIS A 199 -12.66 -3.45 -14.67
C HIS A 199 -11.26 -3.82 -14.21
N ILE A 200 -10.22 -3.32 -14.87
CA ILE A 200 -8.82 -3.54 -14.47
C ILE A 200 -8.57 -2.95 -13.08
N MET A 201 -9.08 -1.74 -12.81
CA MET A 201 -8.97 -1.08 -11.51
C MET A 201 -9.69 -1.85 -10.37
N ILE A 202 -10.83 -2.48 -10.67
CA ILE A 202 -11.52 -3.36 -9.73
C ILE A 202 -10.68 -4.60 -9.42
N ILE A 203 -10.12 -5.24 -10.46
CA ILE A 203 -9.25 -6.41 -10.31
C ILE A 203 -8.02 -6.04 -9.47
N ASP A 204 -7.37 -4.90 -9.74
CA ASP A 204 -6.24 -4.40 -8.94
C ASP A 204 -6.63 -4.25 -7.47
N SER A 205 -7.77 -3.62 -7.18
CA SER A 205 -8.25 -3.39 -5.81
C SER A 205 -8.48 -4.71 -5.05
N ILE A 206 -9.03 -5.72 -5.72
CA ILE A 206 -9.22 -7.07 -5.17
C ILE A 206 -7.86 -7.73 -4.90
N LEU A 207 -6.93 -7.65 -5.84
CA LEU A 207 -5.59 -8.22 -5.71
C LEU A 207 -4.79 -7.56 -4.58
N PHE A 208 -4.88 -6.24 -4.41
CA PHE A 208 -4.28 -5.53 -3.29
C PHE A 208 -4.78 -6.04 -1.94
N LEU A 209 -6.09 -6.28 -1.81
CA LEU A 209 -6.66 -6.85 -0.59
C LEU A 209 -6.21 -8.31 -0.38
N ALA A 210 -6.11 -9.09 -1.46
CA ALA A 210 -5.59 -10.45 -1.41
C ALA A 210 -4.12 -10.50 -0.95
N VAL A 211 -3.29 -9.56 -1.40
CA VAL A 211 -1.91 -9.39 -0.91
C VAL A 211 -1.90 -9.04 0.58
N LEU A 212 -2.73 -8.09 1.04
CA LEU A 212 -2.82 -7.77 2.47
C LEU A 212 -3.24 -8.96 3.33
N TYR A 213 -4.19 -9.76 2.85
CA TYR A 213 -4.59 -11.01 3.50
C TYR A 213 -3.42 -11.99 3.57
N ALA A 214 -2.71 -12.20 2.46
CA ALA A 214 -1.54 -13.08 2.40
C ALA A 214 -0.41 -12.60 3.33
N ILE A 215 -0.12 -11.30 3.39
CA ILE A 215 0.86 -10.72 4.34
C ILE A 215 0.44 -11.02 5.77
N THR A 216 -0.83 -10.79 6.11
CA THR A 216 -1.36 -11.01 7.46
C THR A 216 -1.27 -12.49 7.86
N LYS A 217 -1.56 -13.41 6.93
CA LYS A 217 -1.39 -14.84 7.14
C LYS A 217 0.08 -15.21 7.37
N THR A 218 1.00 -14.71 6.54
CA THR A 218 2.45 -14.97 6.69
C THR A 218 3.00 -14.38 7.99
N LEU A 219 2.52 -13.20 8.41
CA LEU A 219 2.93 -12.54 9.66
C LEU A 219 2.62 -13.37 10.92
N LYS A 220 1.56 -14.20 10.89
CA LYS A 220 1.19 -15.08 12.02
C LYS A 220 2.14 -16.28 12.15
N LEU A 221 2.76 -16.70 11.05
CA LEU A 221 3.65 -17.85 11.00
C LEU A 221 5.13 -17.46 11.14
N GLU A 222 5.49 -16.25 10.73
CA GLU A 222 6.87 -15.76 10.75
C GLU A 222 7.31 -15.39 12.17
N THR A 223 8.43 -15.99 12.60
CA THR A 223 9.02 -15.79 13.93
C THR A 223 10.25 -14.88 13.88
N ASP A 224 10.93 -14.80 12.73
CA ASP A 224 12.13 -13.98 12.57
C ASP A 224 11.80 -12.48 12.64
N ASP A 225 12.44 -11.76 13.56
CA ASP A 225 12.14 -10.35 13.84
C ASP A 225 12.39 -9.44 12.62
N GLN A 226 13.43 -9.70 11.83
CA GLN A 226 13.71 -8.93 10.63
C GLN A 226 12.63 -9.10 9.57
N ASN A 227 12.23 -10.35 9.29
CA ASN A 227 11.16 -10.64 8.33
C ASN A 227 9.81 -10.11 8.82
N ARG A 228 9.51 -10.17 10.12
CA ARG A 228 8.30 -9.56 10.70
C ARG A 228 8.29 -8.04 10.51
N LYS A 229 9.42 -7.36 10.76
CA LYS A 229 9.55 -5.92 10.51
C LYS A 229 9.32 -5.56 9.04
N LEU A 230 9.86 -6.37 8.12
CA LEU A 230 9.60 -6.21 6.68
C LEU A 230 8.11 -6.40 6.35
N LEU A 231 7.50 -7.51 6.76
CA LEU A 231 6.09 -7.81 6.47
C LEU A 231 5.14 -6.75 7.04
N LYS A 232 5.40 -6.22 8.25
CA LYS A 232 4.64 -5.07 8.79
C LYS A 232 4.79 -3.82 7.93
N THR A 233 6.00 -3.56 7.45
CA THR A 233 6.27 -2.41 6.55
C THR A 233 5.53 -2.59 5.23
N LEU A 234 5.56 -3.78 4.63
CA LEU A 234 4.82 -4.10 3.42
C LEU A 234 3.31 -4.00 3.62
N LYS A 235 2.77 -4.49 4.75
CA LYS A 235 1.35 -4.30 5.11
C LYS A 235 0.99 -2.81 5.09
N GLY A 236 1.82 -1.96 5.69
CA GLY A 236 1.64 -0.50 5.69
C GLY A 236 1.70 0.11 4.29
N ILE A 237 2.65 -0.31 3.46
CA ILE A 237 2.78 0.11 2.06
C ILE A 237 1.50 -0.22 1.26
N TYR A 238 1.00 -1.45 1.37
CA TYR A 238 -0.17 -1.88 0.64
C TYR A 238 -1.47 -1.21 1.11
N VAL A 239 -1.61 -0.95 2.42
CA VAL A 239 -2.72 -0.11 2.93
C VAL A 239 -2.62 1.31 2.37
N PHE A 240 -1.42 1.89 2.34
CA PHE A 240 -1.19 3.21 1.77
C PHE A 240 -1.57 3.26 0.29
N ILE A 241 -1.19 2.26 -0.52
CA ILE A 241 -1.55 2.18 -1.94
C ILE A 241 -3.08 2.09 -2.10
N LEU A 242 -3.76 1.24 -1.33
CA LEU A 242 -5.23 1.14 -1.37
C LEU A 242 -5.93 2.47 -1.04
N VAL A 243 -5.45 3.18 -0.02
CA VAL A 243 -5.97 4.51 0.29
C VAL A 243 -5.67 5.48 -0.86
N LEU A 244 -4.50 5.40 -1.48
CA LEU A 244 -4.16 6.25 -2.62
C LEU A 244 -5.04 5.98 -3.86
N MET A 245 -5.51 4.75 -4.06
CA MET A 245 -6.47 4.42 -5.13
C MET A 245 -7.79 5.19 -4.99
N SER A 246 -8.17 5.57 -3.76
CA SER A 246 -9.35 6.41 -3.53
C SER A 246 -9.21 7.82 -4.12
N LEU A 247 -7.99 8.29 -4.44
CA LEU A 247 -7.76 9.56 -5.11
C LEU A 247 -7.75 9.46 -6.64
N VAL A 248 -7.69 8.25 -7.21
CA VAL A 248 -7.72 8.07 -8.67
C VAL A 248 -9.12 8.40 -9.17
N SER A 249 -9.24 9.37 -10.07
CA SER A 249 -10.50 9.65 -10.77
C SER A 249 -10.82 8.49 -11.70
N GLY A 250 -12.03 7.93 -11.61
CA GLY A 250 -12.60 7.20 -12.74
C GLY A 250 -12.62 8.16 -13.92
N GLN A 251 -12.06 7.73 -15.05
CA GLN A 251 -12.18 8.46 -16.31
C GLN A 251 -13.50 8.10 -16.97
#